data_AF-A0A0Q9LU34-F1
#
_entry.id   AF-A0A0Q9LU34-F1
#
_cell.length_a   1.000
_cell.length_b   1.000
_cell.length_c   1.000
_cell.angle_alpha   90.00
_cell.angle_beta   90.00
_cell.angle_gamma   90.00
#
_symmetry.space_group_name_H-M   'P 1'
#
loop_
_entity.id
_entity.type
_entity.pdbx_description
1 polymer ?
#
loop_
_entity_poly.entity_id
_entity_poly.type
_entity_poly.pdbx_seq_one_letter_code
_entity_poly.pdbx_strand_id
1 'polypeptide(L)'
;MTVKSIGAYEFPSRSRQELYGDDQLVHVWFTDTLWFAAAACFRAPRAMTWADFWNGVVVPFAEEDPDFDAAAPRVWTLHGAQFQPRDDQTLAELGVGHKDVIGTRVAA
;
A
#
# COMPACT_ATOMS: atom_id res chain seq x y z
N MET A 1 -12.08 0.86 -23.63
CA MET A 1 -12.73 -0.11 -24.54
C MET A 1 -13.62 -1.01 -23.71
N THR A 2 -14.92 -1.08 -24.01
CA THR A 2 -15.87 -1.98 -23.32
C THR A 2 -15.76 -3.40 -23.89
N VAL A 3 -16.06 -4.41 -23.08
CA VAL A 3 -16.01 -5.81 -23.50
C VAL A 3 -17.15 -6.10 -24.49
N LYS A 4 -16.84 -6.74 -25.62
CA LYS A 4 -17.85 -7.28 -26.56
C LYS A 4 -18.17 -8.71 -26.16
N SER A 5 -19.46 -9.03 -26.01
CA SER A 5 -19.94 -10.31 -25.50
C SER A 5 -21.22 -10.73 -26.23
N ILE A 6 -21.48 -12.04 -26.30
CA ILE A 6 -22.71 -12.62 -26.85
C ILE A 6 -23.93 -12.49 -25.91
N GLY A 7 -23.72 -11.99 -24.68
CA GLY A 7 -24.74 -11.69 -23.68
C GLY A 7 -24.29 -10.57 -22.72
N ALA A 8 -25.08 -10.27 -21.69
CA ALA A 8 -24.69 -9.27 -20.68
C ALA A 8 -23.36 -9.67 -20.00
N TYR A 9 -22.41 -8.72 -19.93
CA TYR A 9 -21.07 -8.93 -19.38
C TYR A 9 -20.84 -8.01 -18.18
N GLU A 10 -21.62 -8.23 -17.13
CA GLU A 10 -21.61 -7.42 -15.92
C GLU A 10 -21.37 -8.33 -14.72
N PHE A 11 -20.19 -8.22 -14.13
CA PHE A 11 -19.79 -9.03 -12.98
C PHE A 11 -19.18 -8.14 -11.90
N PRO A 12 -19.47 -8.39 -10.62
CA PRO A 12 -18.79 -7.70 -9.54
C PRO A 12 -17.31 -8.08 -9.54
N SER A 13 -16.44 -7.15 -9.12
CA SER A 13 -15.03 -7.45 -8.91
C SER A 13 -14.85 -8.62 -7.94
N ARG A 14 -13.94 -9.55 -8.28
CA ARG A 14 -13.53 -10.68 -7.43
C ARG A 14 -12.67 -10.23 -6.24
N SER A 15 -12.14 -9.01 -6.28
CA SER A 15 -11.37 -8.38 -5.21
C SER A 15 -11.99 -7.01 -4.89
N ARG A 16 -13.30 -7.02 -4.64
CA ARG A 16 -14.03 -5.85 -4.13
C ARG A 16 -13.86 -5.75 -2.62
N GLN A 17 -13.85 -4.53 -2.08
CA GLN A 17 -13.54 -4.24 -0.68
C GLN A 17 -14.44 -5.02 0.31
N GLU A 18 -15.70 -5.26 -0.05
CA GLU A 18 -16.68 -5.95 0.79
C GLU A 18 -16.29 -7.40 1.11
N LEU A 19 -15.37 -8.00 0.33
CA LEU A 19 -14.86 -9.35 0.58
C LEU A 19 -13.78 -9.41 1.67
N TYR A 20 -13.29 -8.26 2.14
CA TYR A 20 -12.17 -8.15 3.09
C TYR A 20 -12.60 -7.65 4.48
N GLY A 21 -13.90 -7.45 4.70
CA GLY A 21 -14.43 -6.95 5.97
C GLY A 21 -13.89 -5.56 6.29
N ASP A 22 -13.31 -5.40 7.48
CA ASP A 22 -12.68 -4.14 7.93
C ASP A 22 -11.24 -3.95 7.45
N ASP A 23 -10.66 -4.99 6.84
CA ASP A 23 -9.34 -4.94 6.26
C ASP A 23 -9.36 -4.49 4.80
N GLN A 24 -8.21 -4.07 4.31
CA GLN A 24 -7.96 -3.76 2.92
C GLN A 24 -6.62 -4.34 2.47
N LEU A 25 -6.46 -4.45 1.15
CA LEU A 25 -5.15 -4.70 0.55
C LEU A 25 -4.45 -3.36 0.36
N VAL A 26 -3.20 -3.25 0.77
CA VAL A 26 -2.35 -2.07 0.57
C VAL A 26 -1.03 -2.56 0.01
N HIS A 27 -0.53 -1.91 -1.03
CA HIS A 27 0.76 -2.22 -1.62
C HIS A 27 1.78 -1.17 -1.21
N VAL A 28 3.00 -1.58 -0.89
CA VAL A 28 4.13 -0.66 -0.68
C VAL A 28 5.19 -0.93 -1.73
N TRP A 29 5.56 0.12 -2.47
CA TRP A 29 6.58 0.08 -3.49
C TRP A 29 7.80 0.89 -3.07
N PHE A 30 8.88 0.18 -2.75
CA PHE A 30 10.21 0.78 -2.59
C PHE A 30 10.78 1.09 -3.98
N THR A 31 10.82 2.36 -4.33
CA THR A 31 11.14 2.84 -5.70
C THR A 31 12.63 3.09 -5.93
N ASP A 32 13.42 3.03 -4.87
CA ASP A 32 14.86 3.30 -4.83
C ASP A 32 15.74 2.04 -4.76
N THR A 33 15.13 0.86 -4.64
CA THR A 33 15.82 -0.43 -4.62
C THR A 33 15.13 -1.40 -5.59
N LEU A 34 15.92 -2.34 -6.14
CA LEU A 34 15.43 -3.47 -6.93
C LEU A 34 15.49 -4.78 -6.15
N TRP A 35 15.86 -4.74 -4.85
CA TRP A 35 15.88 -5.92 -3.99
C TRP A 35 14.52 -6.63 -3.99
N PHE A 36 13.44 -5.85 -3.94
CA PHE A 36 12.08 -6.33 -4.12
C PHE A 36 11.69 -6.26 -5.61
N ALA A 37 11.35 -7.41 -6.19
CA ALA A 37 10.99 -7.50 -7.61
C ALA A 37 9.69 -6.76 -7.99
N ALA A 38 8.84 -6.45 -7.01
CA ALA A 38 7.57 -5.74 -7.17
C ALA A 38 7.15 -5.07 -5.86
N ALA A 39 6.10 -4.25 -5.92
CA ALA A 39 5.43 -3.73 -4.73
C ALA A 39 4.89 -4.88 -3.87
N ALA A 40 5.22 -4.89 -2.58
CA ALA A 40 4.74 -5.89 -1.64
C ALA A 40 3.27 -5.62 -1.28
N CYS A 41 2.44 -6.66 -1.27
CA CYS A 41 1.02 -6.57 -0.97
C CYS A 41 0.74 -7.03 0.46
N PHE A 42 0.18 -6.14 1.28
CA PHE A 42 -0.17 -6.39 2.66
C PHE A 42 -1.68 -6.36 2.84
N ARG A 43 -2.17 -7.15 3.81
CA ARG A 43 -3.53 -7.02 4.32
C ARG A 43 -3.47 -6.28 5.66
N ALA A 44 -4.20 -5.17 5.77
CA ALA A 44 -4.21 -4.34 6.97
C ALA A 44 -5.62 -3.80 7.27
N PRO A 45 -6.01 -3.65 8.55
CA PRO A 45 -7.24 -2.94 8.92
C PRO A 45 -7.24 -1.51 8.38
N ARG A 46 -8.39 -1.03 7.87
CA ARG A 46 -8.53 0.39 7.45
C ARG A 46 -8.25 1.37 8.59
N ALA A 47 -8.55 0.95 9.82
CA ALA A 47 -8.35 1.72 11.04
C ALA A 47 -6.96 1.53 11.68
N MET A 48 -6.05 0.75 11.07
CA MET A 48 -4.68 0.62 11.56
C MET A 48 -3.98 1.97 11.44
N THR A 49 -3.26 2.37 12.49
CA THR A 49 -2.45 3.60 12.45
C THR A 49 -1.28 3.43 11.48
N TRP A 50 -0.77 4.54 10.96
CA TRP A 50 0.42 4.52 10.11
C TRP A 50 1.63 3.94 10.83
N ALA A 51 1.84 4.30 12.10
CA ALA A 51 2.96 3.77 12.88
C ALA A 51 2.86 2.25 13.05
N ASP A 52 1.67 1.73 13.35
CA ASP A 52 1.48 0.28 13.48
C ASP A 52 1.66 -0.44 12.13
N PHE A 53 1.17 0.15 11.04
CA PHE A 53 1.34 -0.41 9.70
C PHE A 53 2.81 -0.43 9.28
N TRP A 54 3.52 0.69 9.42
CA TRP A 54 4.93 0.80 9.04
C TRP A 54 5.81 -0.10 9.90
N ASN A 55 5.78 0.05 11.22
CA ASN A 55 6.69 -0.66 12.12
C ASN A 55 6.31 -2.13 12.34
N GLY A 56 5.01 -2.44 12.33
CA GLY A 56 4.52 -3.78 12.65
C GLY A 56 4.33 -4.69 11.43
N VAL A 57 4.25 -4.13 10.22
CA VAL A 57 3.96 -4.91 8.99
C VAL A 57 5.02 -4.69 7.92
N VAL A 58 5.35 -3.45 7.59
CA VAL A 58 6.21 -3.15 6.44
C VAL A 58 7.70 -3.30 6.77
N VAL A 59 8.16 -2.73 7.89
CA VAL A 59 9.57 -2.81 8.33
C VAL A 59 10.06 -4.26 8.48
N PRO A 60 9.33 -5.18 9.15
CA PRO A 60 9.79 -6.56 9.28
C PRO A 60 9.97 -7.30 7.95
N PHE A 61 9.21 -6.92 6.92
CA PHE A 61 9.41 -7.42 5.55
C PHE A 61 10.59 -6.74 4.86
N ALA A 62 10.72 -5.43 5.04
CA ALA A 62 11.74 -4.64 4.36
C ALA A 62 13.17 -4.90 4.87
N GLU A 63 13.32 -5.35 6.12
CA GLU A 63 14.61 -5.77 6.72
C GLU A 63 15.27 -6.98 6.02
N GLU A 64 14.59 -7.64 5.08
CA GLU A 64 15.22 -8.61 4.19
C GLU A 64 16.21 -7.97 3.21
N ASP A 65 16.07 -6.68 2.91
CA ASP A 65 17.05 -5.90 2.14
C ASP A 65 18.20 -5.45 3.06
N PRO A 66 19.46 -5.87 2.82
CA PRO A 66 20.58 -5.51 3.69
C PRO A 66 20.88 -4.01 3.73
N ASP A 67 20.42 -3.23 2.74
CA ASP A 67 20.61 -1.78 2.69
C ASP A 67 19.41 -1.01 3.28
N PHE A 68 18.36 -1.71 3.75
CA PHE A 68 17.19 -1.07 4.32
C PHE A 68 17.49 -0.44 5.69
N ASP A 69 17.18 0.84 5.81
CA ASP A 69 17.14 1.58 7.06
C ASP A 69 15.73 2.14 7.30
N ALA A 70 15.13 1.76 8.43
CA ALA A 70 13.82 2.24 8.86
C ALA A 70 13.87 3.69 9.37
N ALA A 71 15.02 4.16 9.85
CA ALA A 71 15.23 5.52 10.34
C ALA A 71 15.59 6.53 9.24
N ALA A 72 15.94 6.04 8.04
CA ALA A 72 16.25 6.90 6.91
C ALA A 72 15.03 7.79 6.56
N PRO A 73 15.23 9.10 6.33
CA PRO A 73 14.14 9.98 5.91
C PRO A 73 13.56 9.50 4.57
N ARG A 74 12.23 9.41 4.47
CA ARG A 74 11.54 8.89 3.28
C ARG A 74 10.58 9.89 2.67
N VAL A 75 10.46 9.86 1.34
CA VAL A 75 9.43 10.55 0.57
C VAL A 75 8.32 9.56 0.24
N TRP A 76 7.08 9.95 0.49
CA TRP A 76 5.90 9.11 0.33
C TRP A 76 4.99 9.60 -0.79
N THR A 77 4.44 8.69 -1.58
CA THR A 77 3.44 9.01 -2.59
C THR A 77 2.22 8.09 -2.48
N LEU A 78 1.04 8.65 -2.74
CA LEU A 78 -0.22 7.94 -2.87
C LEU A 78 -0.94 8.47 -4.11
N HIS A 79 -1.38 7.57 -4.99
CA HIS A 79 -1.98 7.92 -6.29
C HIS A 79 -1.09 8.85 -7.15
N GLY A 80 0.23 8.74 -7.00
CA GLY A 80 1.21 9.57 -7.71
C GLY A 80 1.40 10.99 -7.14
N ALA A 81 0.68 11.36 -6.09
CA ALA A 81 0.86 12.62 -5.37
C ALA A 81 1.68 12.40 -4.10
N GLN A 82 2.56 13.34 -3.76
CA GLN A 82 3.31 13.29 -2.51
C GLN A 82 2.36 13.53 -1.32
N PHE A 83 2.53 12.75 -0.26
CA PHE A 83 1.84 12.97 1.01
C PHE A 83 2.82 12.82 2.19
N GLN A 84 2.36 13.19 3.38
CA GLN A 84 3.13 13.10 4.62
C GLN A 84 2.31 12.28 5.61
N PRO A 85 2.59 10.97 5.75
CA PRO A 85 1.90 10.18 6.75
C PRO A 85 2.26 10.68 8.15
N ARG A 86 1.28 10.69 9.04
CA ARG A 86 1.48 10.94 10.47
C ARG A 86 1.17 9.66 11.23
N ASP A 87 2.01 9.37 12.22
CA ASP A 87 2.00 8.12 12.98
C ASP A 87 0.64 7.80 13.63
N ASP A 88 -0.09 8.82 14.07
CA ASP A 88 -1.38 8.73 14.75
C ASP A 88 -2.57 8.60 13.79
N GLN A 89 -2.38 8.87 12.49
CA GLN A 89 -3.44 8.74 11.51
C GLN A 89 -3.64 7.30 11.09
N THR A 90 -4.91 6.93 10.96
CA THR A 90 -5.27 5.64 10.36
C THR A 90 -5.01 5.65 8.85
N LEU A 91 -4.84 4.45 8.26
CA LEU A 91 -4.72 4.29 6.81
C LEU A 91 -5.89 4.94 6.06
N ALA A 92 -7.12 4.82 6.58
CA ALA A 92 -8.29 5.47 6.01
C ALA A 92 -8.23 7.00 6.06
N GLU A 93 -7.76 7.59 7.17
CA GLU A 93 -7.60 9.05 7.30
C GLU A 93 -6.49 9.61 6.41
N LEU A 94 -5.49 8.79 6.08
CA LEU A 94 -4.46 9.11 5.08
C LEU A 94 -4.99 9.02 3.64
N GLY A 95 -6.22 8.55 3.44
CA GLY A 95 -6.82 8.36 2.12
C GLY A 95 -6.41 7.05 1.44
N VAL A 96 -5.77 6.12 2.16
CA VAL A 96 -5.39 4.81 1.63
C VAL A 96 -6.62 3.92 1.54
N GLY A 97 -6.98 3.55 0.32
CA GLY A 97 -8.09 2.67 -0.01
C GLY A 97 -7.67 1.28 -0.49
N HIS A 98 -8.69 0.47 -0.83
CA HIS A 98 -8.51 -0.92 -1.24
C HIS A 98 -7.66 -1.06 -2.51
N LYS A 99 -6.55 -1.77 -2.38
CA LYS A 99 -5.53 -2.06 -3.40
C LYS A 99 -4.71 -0.86 -3.85
N ASP A 100 -4.69 0.20 -3.04
CA ASP A 100 -3.80 1.32 -3.32
C ASP A 100 -2.34 0.92 -3.25
N VAL A 101 -1.51 1.73 -3.89
CA VAL A 101 -0.05 1.63 -3.88
C VAL A 101 0.51 2.87 -3.22
N ILE A 102 1.25 2.66 -2.14
CA ILE A 102 2.05 3.65 -1.46
C ILE A 102 3.47 3.53 -2.01
N GLY A 103 3.94 4.58 -2.69
CA GLY A 103 5.33 4.65 -3.13
C GLY A 103 6.21 5.22 -2.02
N THR A 104 7.41 4.67 -1.86
CA THR A 104 8.41 5.18 -0.95
C THR A 104 9.81 5.14 -1.55
N ARG A 105 10.66 6.07 -1.13
CA ARG A 105 12.09 6.09 -1.38
C ARG A 105 12.78 6.90 -0.29
N VAL A 106 14.05 6.64 -0.06
CA VAL A 106 14.91 7.50 0.76
C VAL A 106 14.96 8.91 0.14
N ALA A 107 14.89 9.93 1.00
CA ALA A 107 15.09 11.32 0.62
C ALA A 107 16.58 11.56 0.36
N ALA A 108 16.90 12.17 -0.79
CA ALA A 108 18.26 12.55 -1.17
C ALA A 108 18.72 13.81 -0.42
#